data_AF-A0A7K1JX61-F1
#
_entry.id   AF-A0A7K1JX61-F1
#
_cell.length_a   1.000
_cell.length_b   1.000
_cell.length_c   1.000
_cell.angle_alpha   90.00
_cell.angle_beta   90.00
_cell.angle_gamma   90.00
#
_symmetry.space_group_name_H-M   'P 1'
#
loop_
_entity.id
_entity.type
_entity.pdbx_description
1 polymer ?
#
loop_
_entity_poly.entity_id
_entity_poly.type
_entity_poly.pdbx_seq_one_letter_code
_entity_poly.pdbx_strand_id
1 'polypeptide(L)'
;MIADVTLVLLTTGGTIATAVGADGIARHTSSGGDLLTASGNGDVVVDDLMAVDSSEMTPQRWQQISASIRGHVADGATGIVIAHGTDTMEETALWLALTCAVPVPVVLTGAQRSGDRPDSDGPGNLRDALTVAASGGALGVVVCFSGQVYPAAGVRKMDLVAAAGFAGVAPIGQVCGGVFTHSGEASSAFLGTVTHTALPRVDVVSLYPGADAVGLDSYVRAGAHGLVVESMGAGNTNDAVIESVSRHIEAGIRVLVTTRVPNGALRPGYAPGQKLVDAGAVMVPRLRSAQARVLLMAALATGSDLISVVERLG
;
A
#
# COMPACT_ATOMS: atom_id res chain seq x y z
N MET A 1 6.88 25.97 25.34
CA MET A 1 6.78 26.22 23.89
C MET A 1 6.06 25.04 23.30
N ILE A 2 4.87 25.24 22.75
CA ILE A 2 4.25 24.26 21.87
C ILE A 2 5.15 24.25 20.63
N ALA A 3 5.70 23.09 20.25
CA ALA A 3 6.49 23.01 19.02
C ALA A 3 5.59 23.45 17.85
N ASP A 4 6.07 24.35 17.00
CA ASP A 4 5.31 24.74 15.80
C ASP A 4 5.06 23.49 14.95
N VAL A 5 3.78 23.17 14.74
CA VAL A 5 3.36 22.03 13.93
C VAL A 5 3.60 22.39 12.47
N THR A 6 4.59 21.76 11.85
CA THR A 6 4.87 21.92 10.42
C THR A 6 4.36 20.70 9.68
N LEU A 7 3.22 20.83 9.00
CA LEU A 7 2.69 19.77 8.14
C LEU A 7 3.19 19.93 6.71
N VAL A 8 3.41 18.81 6.04
CA VAL A 8 3.76 18.77 4.62
C VAL A 8 2.71 17.99 3.85
N LEU A 9 2.22 18.57 2.75
CA LEU A 9 1.45 17.88 1.72
C LEU A 9 2.37 17.51 0.57
N LEU A 10 2.62 16.21 0.43
CA LEU A 10 3.30 15.60 -0.70
C LEU A 10 2.25 15.21 -1.75
N THR A 11 2.36 15.68 -3.00
CA THR A 11 1.48 15.21 -4.08
C THR A 11 2.20 14.18 -4.95
N THR A 12 1.49 13.09 -5.28
CA THR A 12 1.96 12.10 -6.26
C THR A 12 1.03 12.00 -7.48
N GLY A 13 -0.01 12.83 -7.53
CA GLY A 13 -1.08 12.82 -8.53
C GLY A 13 -2.36 12.18 -8.00
N GLY A 14 -2.99 11.34 -8.82
CA GLY A 14 -4.25 10.69 -8.50
C GLY A 14 -5.51 11.54 -8.71
N THR A 15 -6.67 10.88 -8.66
CA THR A 15 -8.00 11.44 -8.96
C THR A 15 -8.31 12.74 -8.23
N ILE A 16 -7.81 12.90 -7.00
CA ILE A 16 -7.99 14.12 -6.18
C ILE A 16 -7.50 15.39 -6.88
N ALA A 17 -6.49 15.28 -7.75
CA ALA A 17 -5.88 16.37 -8.49
C ALA A 17 -6.31 16.41 -9.97
N THR A 18 -7.37 15.69 -10.35
CA THR A 18 -7.83 15.59 -11.75
C THR A 18 -9.08 16.42 -12.05
N ALA A 19 -9.23 16.79 -13.32
CA ALA A 19 -10.48 17.28 -13.91
C ALA A 19 -10.88 16.41 -15.11
N VAL A 20 -12.18 16.27 -15.36
CA VAL A 20 -12.69 15.49 -16.49
C VAL A 20 -12.87 16.39 -17.71
N GLY A 21 -12.16 16.09 -18.79
CA GLY A 21 -12.29 16.82 -20.04
C GLY A 21 -13.63 16.58 -20.74
N ALA A 22 -13.92 17.37 -21.79
CA ALA A 22 -15.12 17.20 -22.61
C ALA A 22 -15.20 15.82 -23.31
N ASP A 23 -14.07 15.13 -23.43
CA ASP A 23 -13.95 13.76 -23.93
C ASP A 23 -14.24 12.68 -22.88
N GLY A 24 -14.59 13.08 -21.65
CA GLY A 24 -14.84 12.17 -20.53
C GLY A 24 -13.58 11.60 -19.89
N ILE A 25 -12.38 12.05 -20.31
CA ILE A 25 -11.11 11.54 -19.81
C ILE A 25 -10.60 12.45 -18.69
N ALA A 26 -10.38 11.87 -17.52
CA ALA A 26 -9.77 12.55 -16.38
C ALA A 26 -8.27 12.80 -16.64
N ARG A 27 -7.81 14.02 -16.32
CA ARG A 27 -6.40 14.41 -16.44
C ARG A 27 -5.97 15.19 -15.22
N HIS A 28 -4.70 15.07 -14.85
CA HIS A 28 -4.13 15.86 -13.75
C HIS A 28 -4.15 17.34 -14.10
N THR A 29 -4.69 18.18 -13.21
CA THR A 29 -4.87 19.62 -13.44
C THR A 29 -4.55 20.49 -12.22
N SER A 30 -4.46 19.91 -11.03
CA SER A 30 -4.34 20.68 -9.78
C SER A 30 -2.98 20.47 -9.10
N SER A 31 -2.38 21.54 -8.60
CA SER A 31 -1.21 21.50 -7.72
C SER A 31 -1.61 21.20 -6.27
N GLY A 32 -0.66 20.87 -5.40
CA GLY A 32 -0.92 20.74 -3.96
C GLY A 32 -1.48 22.03 -3.34
N GLY A 33 -1.06 23.20 -3.82
CA GLY A 33 -1.62 24.48 -3.39
C GLY A 33 -3.11 24.65 -3.74
N ASP A 34 -3.52 24.15 -4.90
CA ASP A 34 -4.93 24.15 -5.31
C ASP A 34 -5.75 23.20 -4.41
N LEU A 35 -5.21 22.02 -4.08
CA LEU A 35 -5.85 21.07 -3.17
C LEU A 35 -6.04 21.66 -1.76
N LEU A 36 -5.01 22.34 -1.24
CA LEU A 36 -5.07 23.03 0.05
C LEU A 36 -6.14 24.12 0.05
N THR A 37 -6.17 24.96 -0.99
CA THR A 37 -7.18 26.00 -1.18
C THR A 37 -8.59 25.41 -1.19
N ALA A 38 -8.82 24.33 -1.95
CA ALA A 38 -10.11 23.63 -2.00
C ALA A 38 -10.50 22.99 -0.66
N SER A 39 -9.52 22.54 0.13
CA SER A 39 -9.74 21.97 1.45
C SER A 39 -9.97 23.01 2.55
N GLY A 40 -9.62 24.27 2.32
CA GLY A 40 -9.71 25.36 3.30
C GLY A 40 -8.55 25.40 4.31
N ASN A 41 -7.39 24.83 3.96
CA ASN A 41 -6.18 24.82 4.80
C ASN A 41 -5.08 25.67 4.15
N GLY A 42 -4.39 26.51 4.92
CA GLY A 42 -3.39 27.45 4.38
C GLY A 42 -1.98 27.33 4.97
N ASP A 43 -1.81 26.66 6.11
CA ASP A 43 -0.54 26.56 6.82
C ASP A 43 0.05 25.14 6.70
N VAL A 44 0.33 24.73 5.46
CA VAL A 44 0.87 23.42 5.11
C VAL A 44 1.91 23.62 3.99
N VAL A 45 3.11 23.10 4.19
CA VAL A 45 4.16 23.12 3.17
C VAL A 45 3.77 22.18 2.03
N VAL A 46 3.89 22.62 0.78
CA VAL A 46 3.57 21.79 -0.39
C VAL A 46 4.85 21.29 -1.04
N ASP A 47 4.90 19.99 -1.32
CA ASP A 47 5.90 19.35 -2.17
C ASP A 47 5.18 18.61 -3.30
N ASP A 48 5.14 19.22 -4.48
CA ASP A 48 4.59 18.62 -5.70
C ASP A 48 5.58 17.62 -6.32
N LEU A 49 5.83 16.52 -5.60
CA LEU A 49 6.88 15.55 -5.92
C LEU A 49 6.68 14.90 -7.29
N MET A 50 5.45 14.51 -7.63
CA MET A 50 5.12 13.95 -8.94
C MET A 50 3.63 14.09 -9.25
N ALA A 51 3.29 14.01 -10.53
CA ALA A 51 1.92 14.08 -11.02
C ALA A 51 1.62 12.89 -11.94
N VAL A 52 1.36 11.71 -11.36
CA VAL A 52 1.09 10.49 -12.14
C VAL A 52 -0.19 9.80 -11.74
N ASP A 53 -0.69 9.00 -12.67
CA ASP A 53 -1.71 8.01 -12.36
C ASP A 53 -1.11 6.94 -11.43
N SER A 54 -1.89 6.48 -10.44
CA SER A 54 -1.42 5.46 -9.50
C SER A 54 -1.08 4.13 -10.17
N SER A 55 -1.62 3.83 -11.35
CA SER A 55 -1.25 2.65 -12.15
C SER A 55 0.18 2.74 -12.72
N GLU A 56 0.75 3.94 -12.84
CA GLU A 56 2.13 4.19 -13.26
C GLU A 56 3.11 4.22 -12.07
N MET A 57 2.63 3.87 -10.87
CA MET A 57 3.45 3.79 -9.66
C MET A 57 4.44 2.63 -9.76
N THR A 58 5.68 2.86 -9.34
CA THR A 58 6.77 1.87 -9.44
C THR A 58 7.57 1.80 -8.14
N PRO A 59 8.32 0.72 -7.91
CA PRO A 59 9.21 0.63 -6.75
C PRO A 59 10.23 1.78 -6.66
N GLN A 60 10.71 2.28 -7.80
CA GLN A 60 11.61 3.46 -7.84
C GLN A 60 10.89 4.73 -7.37
N ARG A 61 9.63 4.94 -7.76
CA ARG A 61 8.83 6.07 -7.27
C ARG A 61 8.54 5.95 -5.77
N TRP A 62 8.33 4.74 -5.24
CA TRP A 62 8.22 4.54 -3.79
C TRP A 62 9.50 4.94 -3.05
N GLN A 63 10.68 4.71 -3.62
CA GLN A 63 11.94 5.20 -3.05
C GLN A 63 12.04 6.73 -3.09
N GLN A 64 11.56 7.38 -4.15
CA GLN A 64 11.50 8.84 -4.25
C GLN A 64 10.57 9.43 -3.16
N ILE A 65 9.38 8.84 -2.97
CA ILE A 65 8.44 9.22 -1.91
C ILE A 65 9.10 9.06 -0.54
N SER A 66 9.74 7.92 -0.29
CA SER A 66 10.44 7.64 0.97
C SER A 66 11.58 8.65 1.24
N ALA A 67 12.29 9.07 0.19
CA ALA A 67 13.37 10.06 0.30
C ALA A 67 12.84 11.45 0.61
N SER A 68 11.77 11.89 -0.07
CA SER A 68 11.12 13.18 0.22
C SER A 68 10.58 13.23 1.66
N ILE A 69 9.87 12.18 2.10
CA ILE A 69 9.39 12.08 3.50
C ILE A 69 10.54 12.29 4.50
N ARG A 70 11.66 11.58 4.32
CA ARG A 70 12.81 11.71 5.23
C ARG A 70 13.46 13.09 5.18
N GLY A 71 13.51 13.71 4.00
CA GLY A 71 14.02 15.09 3.84
C GLY A 71 13.19 16.09 4.64
N HIS A 72 11.88 16.11 4.43
CA HIS A 72 10.96 16.99 5.16
C HIS A 72 10.99 16.76 6.67
N VAL A 73 11.05 15.50 7.11
CA VAL A 73 11.17 15.18 8.54
C VAL A 73 12.51 15.66 9.11
N ALA A 74 13.61 15.57 8.36
CA ALA A 74 14.90 16.11 8.78
C ALA A 74 14.87 17.65 8.87
N ASP A 75 14.06 18.31 8.03
CA ASP A 75 13.84 19.76 8.03
C ASP A 75 12.80 20.21 9.09
N GLY A 76 12.29 19.29 9.91
CA GLY A 76 11.45 19.59 11.07
C GLY A 76 9.95 19.37 10.86
N ALA A 77 9.53 18.74 9.77
CA ALA A 77 8.11 18.38 9.58
C ALA A 77 7.62 17.47 10.72
N THR A 78 6.46 17.81 11.28
CA THR A 78 5.82 17.10 12.41
C THR A 78 4.75 16.11 11.96
N GLY A 79 4.41 16.10 10.68
CA GLY A 79 3.45 15.18 10.06
C GLY A 79 3.43 15.34 8.55
N ILE A 80 3.23 14.23 7.84
CA ILE A 80 3.21 14.21 6.36
C ILE A 80 1.84 13.70 5.90
N VAL A 81 1.25 14.38 4.91
CA VAL A 81 0.10 13.89 4.15
C VAL A 81 0.56 13.64 2.72
N ILE A 82 0.14 12.51 2.15
CA ILE A 82 0.40 12.17 0.74
C ILE A 82 -0.93 12.12 -0.01
N ALA A 83 -1.13 13.04 -0.94
CA ALA A 83 -2.22 12.97 -1.91
C ALA A 83 -1.83 12.00 -3.03
N HIS A 84 -2.50 10.84 -3.07
CA HIS A 84 -2.16 9.70 -3.91
C HIS A 84 -3.39 9.17 -4.66
N GLY A 85 -3.18 8.57 -5.84
CA GLY A 85 -4.24 7.88 -6.57
C GLY A 85 -4.72 6.61 -5.86
N THR A 86 -6.01 6.30 -5.94
CA THR A 86 -6.62 5.25 -5.12
C THR A 86 -6.28 3.83 -5.59
N ASP A 87 -5.89 3.63 -6.85
CA ASP A 87 -5.71 2.28 -7.41
C ASP A 87 -4.56 1.49 -6.78
N THR A 88 -3.46 2.16 -6.40
CA THR A 88 -2.28 1.51 -5.81
C THR A 88 -1.90 2.07 -4.44
N MET A 89 -2.80 2.86 -3.82
CA MET A 89 -2.57 3.46 -2.50
C MET A 89 -2.27 2.40 -1.44
N GLU A 90 -2.92 1.24 -1.51
CA GLU A 90 -2.70 0.12 -0.57
C GLU A 90 -1.28 -0.45 -0.65
N GLU A 91 -0.66 -0.44 -1.83
CA GLU A 91 0.70 -0.94 -2.05
C GLU A 91 1.72 0.11 -1.60
N THR A 92 1.53 1.37 -1.99
CA THR A 92 2.41 2.47 -1.56
C THR A 92 2.39 2.62 -0.04
N ALA A 93 1.22 2.58 0.60
CA ALA A 93 1.10 2.66 2.06
C ALA A 93 1.89 1.55 2.74
N LEU A 94 1.75 0.30 2.27
CA LEU A 94 2.47 -0.82 2.86
C LEU A 94 3.98 -0.70 2.64
N TRP A 95 4.44 -0.33 1.43
CA TRP A 95 5.87 -0.15 1.19
C TRP A 95 6.49 0.87 2.15
N LEU A 96 5.84 2.02 2.32
CA LEU A 96 6.31 3.06 3.23
C LEU A 96 6.30 2.57 4.68
N ALA A 97 5.25 1.85 5.10
CA ALA A 97 5.18 1.29 6.47
C ALA A 97 6.32 0.32 6.77
N LEU A 98 6.75 -0.47 5.77
CA LEU A 98 7.81 -1.45 5.92
C LEU A 98 9.21 -0.83 5.84
N THR A 99 9.39 0.27 5.10
CA THR A 99 10.73 0.76 4.70
C THR A 99 11.08 2.19 5.11
N CYS A 100 10.10 2.97 5.54
CA CYS A 100 10.26 4.38 5.89
C CYS A 100 10.01 4.62 7.38
N ALA A 101 11.02 4.38 8.21
CA ALA A 101 10.97 4.73 9.63
C ALA A 101 11.09 6.24 9.82
N VAL A 102 10.02 6.87 10.31
CA VAL A 102 9.99 8.27 10.75
C VAL A 102 9.20 8.41 12.06
N PRO A 103 9.53 9.37 12.93
CA PRO A 103 8.88 9.54 14.23
C PRO A 103 7.54 10.30 14.16
N VAL A 104 7.09 10.65 12.96
CA VAL A 104 5.88 11.45 12.72
C VAL A 104 4.84 10.64 11.94
N PRO A 105 3.55 10.99 12.02
CA PRO A 105 2.52 10.36 11.20
C PRO A 105 2.77 10.60 9.71
N VAL A 106 2.55 9.56 8.90
CA VAL A 106 2.51 9.64 7.43
C VAL A 106 1.15 9.14 6.98
N VAL A 107 0.33 10.03 6.44
CA VAL A 107 -1.07 9.76 6.12
C VAL A 107 -1.29 9.80 4.61
N LEU A 108 -1.59 8.66 3.99
CA LEU A 108 -2.01 8.62 2.61
C LEU A 108 -3.50 8.93 2.51
N THR A 109 -3.88 9.71 1.51
CA THR A 109 -5.28 10.00 1.18
C THR A 109 -5.44 10.26 -0.32
N GLY A 110 -6.68 10.42 -0.77
CA GLY A 110 -7.01 10.65 -2.18
C GLY A 110 -8.49 10.95 -2.37
N ALA A 111 -9.01 10.68 -3.56
CA ALA A 111 -10.42 10.84 -3.87
C ALA A 111 -10.92 9.74 -4.82
N GLN A 112 -12.17 9.33 -4.67
CA GLN A 112 -12.85 8.46 -5.65
C GLN A 112 -13.44 9.28 -6.80
N ARG A 113 -13.87 10.52 -6.53
CA ARG A 113 -14.39 11.45 -7.53
C ARG A 113 -13.32 12.47 -7.92
N SER A 114 -13.32 12.85 -9.19
CA SER A 114 -12.41 13.87 -9.71
C SER A 114 -12.55 15.20 -8.96
N GLY A 115 -11.47 15.98 -8.92
CA GLY A 115 -11.40 17.23 -8.15
C GLY A 115 -12.28 18.36 -8.70
N ASP A 116 -12.63 18.31 -9.99
CA ASP A 116 -13.53 19.28 -10.64
C ASP A 116 -15.02 19.09 -10.30
N ARG A 117 -15.38 17.97 -9.67
CA ARG A 117 -16.77 17.68 -9.31
C ARG A 117 -17.20 18.47 -8.07
N PRO A 118 -18.41 19.07 -8.06
CA PRO A 118 -18.95 19.73 -6.88
C PRO A 118 -19.11 18.79 -5.67
N ASP A 119 -19.35 17.50 -5.93
CA ASP A 119 -19.49 16.45 -4.93
C ASP A 119 -18.17 15.67 -4.70
N SER A 120 -17.02 16.23 -5.06
CA SER A 120 -15.72 15.59 -4.84
C SER A 120 -15.48 15.29 -3.36
N ASP A 121 -15.03 14.06 -3.06
CA ASP A 121 -14.64 13.64 -1.71
C ASP A 121 -13.23 14.10 -1.32
N GLY A 122 -12.44 14.58 -2.29
CA GLY A 122 -11.05 15.01 -2.11
C GLY A 122 -10.84 16.05 -1.00
N PRO A 123 -11.56 17.20 -1.01
CA PRO A 123 -11.40 18.22 0.03
C PRO A 123 -11.68 17.72 1.45
N GLY A 124 -12.67 16.82 1.60
CA GLY A 124 -13.00 16.21 2.89
C GLY A 124 -11.92 15.25 3.35
N ASN A 125 -11.53 14.32 2.48
CA ASN A 125 -10.46 13.36 2.75
C ASN A 125 -9.13 14.05 3.10
N LEU A 126 -8.78 15.14 2.41
CA LEU A 126 -7.57 15.91 2.71
C LEU A 126 -7.62 16.60 4.08
N ARG A 127 -8.75 17.19 4.46
CA ARG A 127 -8.93 17.76 5.81
C ARG A 127 -8.79 16.70 6.89
N ASP A 128 -9.40 15.54 6.70
CA ASP A 128 -9.31 14.43 7.65
C ASP A 128 -7.86 13.93 7.77
N ALA A 129 -7.17 13.78 6.64
CA ALA A 129 -5.77 13.35 6.63
C ALA A 129 -4.84 14.36 7.33
N LEU A 130 -5.04 15.67 7.11
CA LEU A 130 -4.30 16.73 7.81
C LEU A 130 -4.58 16.70 9.32
N THR A 131 -5.83 16.44 9.73
CA THR A 131 -6.20 16.28 11.14
C THR A 131 -5.45 15.11 11.79
N VAL A 132 -5.34 13.97 11.08
CA VAL A 132 -4.57 12.81 11.55
C VAL A 132 -3.07 13.12 11.59
N ALA A 133 -2.53 13.79 10.58
CA ALA A 133 -1.12 14.16 10.55
C ALA A 133 -0.73 15.13 11.68
N ALA A 134 -1.67 15.99 12.10
CA ALA A 134 -1.50 16.92 13.20
C ALA A 134 -1.66 16.30 14.60
N SER A 135 -2.10 15.04 14.73
CA SER A 135 -2.40 14.45 16.05
C SER A 135 -1.17 14.29 16.95
N GLY A 136 0.03 14.37 16.37
CA GLY A 136 1.27 14.03 17.04
C GLY A 136 1.41 12.52 17.30
N GLY A 137 2.63 12.11 17.66
CA GLY A 137 2.96 10.72 17.99
C GLY A 137 3.31 9.85 16.78
N ALA A 138 3.92 8.69 17.04
CA ALA A 138 4.34 7.75 16.01
C ALA A 138 3.19 6.80 15.63
N LEU A 139 2.26 7.25 14.78
CA LEU A 139 1.23 6.40 14.17
C LEU A 139 1.79 5.48 13.06
N GLY A 140 3.01 5.76 12.59
CA GLY A 140 3.57 5.15 11.40
C GLY A 140 2.84 5.61 10.14
N VAL A 141 2.75 4.72 9.16
CA VAL A 141 2.05 4.99 7.89
C VAL A 141 0.63 4.46 7.96
N VAL A 142 -0.34 5.32 7.65
CA VAL A 142 -1.77 5.01 7.68
C VAL A 142 -2.46 5.51 6.41
N VAL A 143 -3.63 4.95 6.11
CA VAL A 143 -4.53 5.44 5.06
C VAL A 143 -5.71 6.12 5.73
N CYS A 144 -5.96 7.40 5.42
CA CYS A 144 -7.16 8.11 5.86
C CYS A 144 -8.10 8.33 4.68
N PHE A 145 -9.30 7.76 4.76
CA PHE A 145 -10.28 7.82 3.68
C PHE A 145 -11.71 7.79 4.23
N SER A 146 -12.59 8.68 3.75
CA SER A 146 -13.99 8.78 4.19
C SER A 146 -14.13 8.83 5.72
N GLY A 147 -13.29 9.61 6.41
CA GLY A 147 -13.30 9.74 7.87
C GLY A 147 -12.77 8.55 8.66
N GLN A 148 -12.34 7.46 8.00
CA GLN A 148 -11.76 6.28 8.66
C GLN A 148 -10.24 6.28 8.51
N VAL A 149 -9.52 5.78 9.52
CA VAL A 149 -8.06 5.66 9.53
C VAL A 149 -7.68 4.18 9.61
N TYR A 150 -7.04 3.68 8.57
CA TYR A 150 -6.64 2.28 8.43
C TYR A 150 -5.13 2.10 8.62
N PRO A 151 -4.69 1.00 9.24
CA PRO A 151 -3.29 0.61 9.18
C PRO A 151 -2.90 0.28 7.73
N ALA A 152 -1.64 0.51 7.37
CA ALA A 152 -1.16 0.22 6.02
C ALA A 152 -1.27 -1.27 5.65
N ALA A 153 -1.04 -2.19 6.59
CA ALA A 153 -1.18 -3.62 6.35
C ALA A 153 -2.66 -4.05 6.39
N GLY A 154 -3.12 -4.71 5.34
CA GLY A 154 -4.46 -5.30 5.22
C GLY A 154 -5.53 -4.39 4.62
N VAL A 155 -5.29 -3.07 4.55
CA VAL A 155 -6.20 -2.14 3.86
C VAL A 155 -6.14 -2.39 2.35
N ARG A 156 -7.31 -2.37 1.69
CA ARG A 156 -7.43 -2.58 0.25
C ARG A 156 -8.55 -1.75 -0.35
N LYS A 157 -8.42 -1.36 -1.61
CA LYS A 157 -9.51 -0.78 -2.40
C LYS A 157 -10.51 -1.89 -2.75
N MET A 158 -11.73 -1.76 -2.24
CA MET A 158 -12.80 -2.77 -2.37
C MET A 158 -13.97 -2.29 -3.23
N ASP A 159 -14.03 -1.00 -3.57
CA ASP A 159 -15.08 -0.42 -4.40
C ASP A 159 -14.52 0.60 -5.40
N LEU A 160 -15.09 0.61 -6.61
CA LEU A 160 -14.69 1.49 -7.70
C LEU A 160 -15.31 2.88 -7.63
N VAL A 161 -16.43 3.05 -6.92
CA VAL A 161 -17.28 4.26 -6.98
C VAL A 161 -17.69 4.76 -5.59
N ALA A 162 -17.95 3.86 -4.64
CA ALA A 162 -18.39 4.23 -3.30
C ALA A 162 -17.36 5.11 -2.61
N ALA A 163 -17.83 6.12 -1.85
CA ALA A 163 -16.97 7.01 -1.08
C ALA A 163 -16.16 6.25 -0.02
N ALA A 164 -16.77 5.25 0.64
CA ALA A 164 -16.08 4.31 1.50
C ALA A 164 -15.41 3.21 0.65
N GLY A 165 -14.40 3.57 -0.15
CA GLY A 165 -13.76 2.69 -1.12
C GLY A 165 -12.75 1.70 -0.55
N PHE A 166 -12.27 1.90 0.68
CA PHE A 166 -11.23 1.08 1.31
C PHE A 166 -11.78 0.24 2.48
N ALA A 167 -11.35 -1.02 2.58
CA ALA A 167 -11.68 -1.93 3.67
C ALA A 167 -10.63 -3.06 3.77
N GLY A 168 -10.99 -4.23 4.30
CA GLY A 168 -10.11 -5.41 4.40
C GLY A 168 -9.45 -5.60 5.78
N VAL A 169 -9.32 -4.51 6.54
CA VAL A 169 -8.86 -4.49 7.93
C VAL A 169 -9.72 -3.53 8.74
N ALA A 170 -9.80 -3.74 10.05
CA ALA A 170 -10.50 -2.80 10.94
C ALA A 170 -9.75 -1.45 10.97
N PRO A 171 -10.48 -0.32 10.94
CA PRO A 171 -9.90 0.99 11.23
C PRO A 171 -9.27 1.03 12.62
N ILE A 172 -8.15 1.73 12.76
CA ILE A 172 -7.49 2.02 14.04
C ILE A 172 -7.91 3.36 14.62
N GLY A 173 -8.75 4.10 13.91
CA GLY A 173 -9.35 5.34 14.38
C GLY A 173 -10.25 5.97 13.34
N GLN A 174 -10.81 7.11 13.70
CA GLN A 174 -11.73 7.85 12.84
C GLN A 174 -11.60 9.36 13.08
N VAL A 175 -11.89 10.14 12.06
CA VAL A 175 -12.03 11.59 12.13
C VAL A 175 -13.51 11.94 12.08
N CYS A 176 -13.98 12.69 13.06
CA CYS A 176 -15.35 13.19 13.09
C CYS A 176 -15.35 14.63 13.61
N GLY A 177 -15.98 15.54 12.86
CA GLY A 177 -16.04 16.95 13.24
C GLY A 177 -14.67 17.62 13.43
N GLY A 178 -13.65 17.19 12.66
CA GLY A 178 -12.27 17.70 12.78
C GLY A 178 -11.50 17.17 13.98
N VAL A 179 -12.01 16.12 14.66
CA VAL A 179 -11.35 15.47 15.79
C VAL A 179 -10.97 14.04 15.42
N PHE A 180 -9.68 13.72 15.50
CA PHE A 180 -9.20 12.35 15.37
C PHE A 180 -9.34 11.59 16.68
N THR A 181 -10.06 10.47 16.66
CA THR A 181 -10.14 9.51 17.77
C THR A 181 -9.39 8.24 17.40
N HIS A 182 -8.33 7.95 18.14
CA HIS A 182 -7.56 6.71 17.99
C HIS A 182 -8.15 5.60 18.88
N SER A 183 -8.38 4.43 18.31
CA SER A 183 -9.07 3.30 18.97
C SER A 183 -8.32 1.97 18.91
N GLY A 184 -7.09 1.95 18.41
CA GLY A 184 -6.25 0.75 18.30
C GLY A 184 -4.82 0.99 18.77
N GLU A 185 -4.01 -0.07 18.81
CA GLU A 185 -2.57 0.06 18.95
C GLU A 185 -1.93 0.07 17.55
N ALA A 186 -1.21 1.14 17.22
CA ALA A 186 -0.37 1.17 16.04
C ALA A 186 0.88 0.31 16.30
N SER A 187 0.94 -0.89 15.71
CA SER A 187 2.16 -1.70 15.73
C SER A 187 3.06 -1.31 14.57
N SER A 188 4.36 -1.13 14.85
CA SER A 188 5.31 -0.80 13.80
C SER A 188 5.52 -2.00 12.86
N ALA A 189 5.22 -1.78 11.58
CA ALA A 189 5.47 -2.75 10.51
C ALA A 189 6.92 -2.70 9.99
N PHE A 190 7.76 -1.79 10.50
CA PHE A 190 9.08 -1.51 9.94
C PHE A 190 9.97 -2.77 9.88
N LEU A 191 10.64 -2.94 8.74
CA LEU A 191 11.57 -4.02 8.44
C LEU A 191 13.01 -3.53 8.34
N GLY A 192 13.19 -2.32 7.79
CA GLY A 192 14.52 -1.74 7.57
C GLY A 192 14.49 -0.71 6.46
N THR A 193 15.47 0.19 6.47
CA THR A 193 15.63 1.17 5.40
C THR A 193 16.28 0.50 4.19
N VAL A 194 15.62 0.59 3.04
CA VAL A 194 16.16 0.08 1.78
C VAL A 194 17.10 1.12 1.16
N THR A 195 18.37 0.76 1.00
CA THR A 195 19.44 1.64 0.49
C THR A 195 19.88 1.32 -0.93
N HIS A 196 19.46 0.18 -1.48
CA HIS A 196 19.82 -0.25 -2.83
C HIS A 196 18.92 0.38 -3.89
N THR A 197 19.51 0.84 -5.00
CA THR A 197 18.77 1.42 -6.13
C THR A 197 17.96 0.36 -6.91
N ALA A 198 18.52 -0.85 -7.03
CA ALA A 198 17.84 -1.97 -7.67
C ALA A 198 17.10 -2.79 -6.61
N LEU A 199 15.78 -2.88 -6.74
CA LEU A 199 14.93 -3.67 -5.86
C LEU A 199 14.73 -5.08 -6.42
N PRO A 200 14.62 -6.10 -5.55
CA PRO A 200 14.38 -7.47 -5.98
C PRO A 200 13.05 -7.56 -6.75
N ARG A 201 13.10 -8.19 -7.92
CA ARG A 201 11.90 -8.39 -8.74
C ARG A 201 10.99 -9.42 -8.07
N VAL A 202 9.74 -9.04 -7.82
CA VAL A 202 8.69 -9.92 -7.32
C VAL A 202 7.46 -9.78 -8.21
N ASP A 203 6.97 -10.92 -8.71
CA ASP A 203 5.81 -10.98 -9.59
C ASP A 203 4.66 -11.76 -8.95
N VAL A 204 3.43 -11.44 -9.37
CA VAL A 204 2.20 -12.13 -8.94
C VAL A 204 1.74 -13.05 -10.05
N VAL A 205 1.39 -14.29 -9.70
CA VAL A 205 0.76 -15.26 -10.60
C VAL A 205 -0.64 -15.57 -10.10
N SER A 206 -1.65 -15.10 -10.82
CA SER A 206 -3.05 -15.45 -10.58
C SER A 206 -3.36 -16.84 -11.11
N LEU A 207 -3.87 -17.70 -10.23
CA LEU A 207 -4.31 -19.04 -10.59
C LEU A 207 -5.81 -19.07 -10.91
N TYR A 208 -6.15 -19.98 -11.81
CA TYR A 208 -7.51 -20.25 -12.28
C TYR A 208 -7.63 -21.73 -12.66
N PRO A 209 -8.84 -22.28 -12.83
CA PRO A 209 -9.01 -23.64 -13.32
C PRO A 209 -8.29 -23.82 -14.66
N GLY A 210 -7.33 -24.75 -14.70
CA GLY A 210 -6.49 -24.97 -15.89
C GLY A 210 -5.23 -24.10 -15.98
N ALA A 211 -4.91 -23.30 -14.96
CA ALA A 211 -3.60 -22.63 -14.89
C ALA A 211 -2.46 -23.66 -14.88
N ASP A 212 -1.37 -23.36 -15.56
CA ASP A 212 -0.18 -24.21 -15.67
C ASP A 212 1.07 -23.49 -15.11
N ALA A 213 2.25 -24.03 -15.41
CA ALA A 213 3.53 -23.48 -14.96
C ALA A 213 4.01 -22.27 -15.76
N VAL A 214 3.38 -21.90 -16.89
CA VAL A 214 3.94 -20.94 -17.86
C VAL A 214 4.17 -19.57 -17.22
N GLY A 215 3.23 -19.09 -16.40
CA GLY A 215 3.36 -17.81 -15.70
C GLY A 215 4.53 -17.80 -14.71
N LEU A 216 4.58 -18.81 -13.83
CA LEU A 216 5.65 -18.98 -12.83
C LEU A 216 7.03 -19.04 -13.48
N ASP A 217 7.18 -19.96 -14.44
CA ASP A 217 8.45 -20.21 -15.13
C ASP A 217 8.90 -18.97 -15.92
N SER A 218 7.97 -18.18 -16.46
CA SER A 218 8.31 -16.99 -17.24
C SER A 218 8.78 -15.83 -16.38
N TYR A 219 8.19 -15.61 -15.21
CA TYR A 219 8.67 -14.59 -14.28
C TYR A 219 10.06 -14.92 -13.74
N VAL A 220 10.32 -16.18 -13.38
CA VAL A 220 11.64 -16.62 -12.92
C VAL A 220 12.68 -16.45 -14.03
N ARG A 221 12.37 -16.86 -15.27
CA ARG A 221 13.25 -16.64 -16.44
C ARG A 221 13.53 -15.16 -16.69
N ALA A 222 12.57 -14.29 -16.36
CA ALA A 222 12.71 -12.84 -16.46
C ALA A 222 13.38 -12.18 -15.24
N GLY A 223 13.94 -12.99 -14.32
CA GLY A 223 14.76 -12.52 -13.20
C GLY A 223 13.99 -12.29 -11.89
N ALA A 224 12.80 -12.86 -11.72
CA ALA A 224 12.10 -12.82 -10.44
C ALA A 224 12.93 -13.50 -9.33
N HIS A 225 13.06 -12.83 -8.19
CA HIS A 225 13.69 -13.36 -6.97
C HIS A 225 12.63 -13.89 -5.99
N GLY A 226 11.37 -13.50 -6.21
CA GLY A 226 10.23 -13.99 -5.46
C GLY A 226 8.97 -14.04 -6.30
N LEU A 227 8.05 -14.91 -5.91
CA LEU A 227 6.75 -15.10 -6.54
C LEU A 227 5.64 -15.01 -5.49
N VAL A 228 4.53 -14.39 -5.86
CA VAL A 228 3.28 -14.45 -5.10
C VAL A 228 2.27 -15.24 -5.90
N VAL A 229 1.89 -16.41 -5.39
CA VAL A 229 0.86 -17.25 -6.00
C VAL A 229 -0.49 -16.86 -5.43
N GLU A 230 -1.33 -16.22 -6.24
CA GLU A 230 -2.72 -15.96 -5.91
C GLU A 230 -3.56 -17.20 -6.22
N SER A 231 -3.69 -18.04 -5.20
CA SER A 231 -4.33 -19.35 -5.30
C SER A 231 -5.86 -19.29 -5.29
N MET A 232 -6.48 -20.46 -5.52
CA MET A 232 -7.92 -20.63 -5.43
C MET A 232 -8.34 -21.05 -4.02
N GLY A 233 -9.43 -20.47 -3.51
CA GLY A 233 -10.05 -20.93 -2.26
C GLY A 233 -9.09 -20.86 -1.06
N ALA A 234 -8.92 -21.98 -0.36
CA ALA A 234 -8.12 -22.09 0.85
C ALA A 234 -6.63 -22.38 0.59
N GLY A 235 -6.03 -21.85 -0.47
CA GLY A 235 -4.61 -22.08 -0.78
C GLY A 235 -4.38 -23.14 -1.86
N ASN A 236 -5.43 -23.52 -2.59
CA ASN A 236 -5.42 -24.71 -3.43
C ASN A 236 -4.97 -24.41 -4.85
N THR A 237 -4.35 -25.42 -5.45
CA THR A 237 -3.87 -25.42 -6.83
C THR A 237 -3.86 -26.85 -7.40
N ASN A 238 -3.32 -27.04 -8.61
CA ASN A 238 -3.09 -28.33 -9.25
C ASN A 238 -1.62 -28.79 -9.14
N ASP A 239 -1.36 -30.05 -9.50
CA ASP A 239 -0.03 -30.66 -9.36
C ASP A 239 1.04 -29.99 -10.25
N ALA A 240 0.70 -29.50 -11.45
CA ALA A 240 1.67 -28.83 -12.33
C ALA A 240 2.22 -27.53 -11.72
N VAL A 241 1.36 -26.77 -11.03
CA VAL A 241 1.78 -25.57 -10.27
C VAL A 241 2.63 -25.97 -9.07
N ILE A 242 2.25 -27.03 -8.33
CA ILE A 242 3.02 -27.50 -7.17
C ILE A 242 4.43 -27.92 -7.60
N GLU A 243 4.54 -28.67 -8.69
CA GLU A 243 5.82 -29.09 -9.26
C GLU A 243 6.68 -27.89 -9.67
N SER A 244 6.10 -26.89 -10.35
CA SER A 244 6.82 -25.66 -10.72
C SER A 244 7.28 -24.88 -9.48
N VAL A 245 6.41 -24.71 -8.47
CA VAL A 245 6.75 -24.05 -7.20
C VAL A 245 7.89 -24.76 -6.49
N SER A 246 7.84 -26.09 -6.37
CA SER A 246 8.92 -26.88 -5.75
C SER A 246 10.26 -26.66 -6.44
N ARG A 247 10.30 -26.76 -7.77
CA ARG A 247 11.53 -26.53 -8.55
C ARG A 247 12.09 -25.11 -8.34
N HIS A 248 11.23 -24.10 -8.30
CA HIS A 248 11.68 -22.71 -8.12
C HIS A 248 12.18 -22.45 -6.71
N ILE A 249 11.56 -23.04 -5.69
CA ILE A 249 12.04 -22.94 -4.31
C ILE A 249 13.41 -23.62 -4.16
N GLU A 250 13.59 -24.80 -4.75
CA GLU A 250 14.89 -25.48 -4.81
C GLU A 250 15.96 -24.63 -5.51
N ALA A 251 15.57 -23.82 -6.49
CA ALA A 251 16.44 -22.85 -7.18
C ALA A 251 16.64 -21.53 -6.39
N GLY A 252 16.10 -21.40 -5.18
CA GLY A 252 16.28 -20.25 -4.30
C GLY A 252 15.23 -19.15 -4.43
N ILE A 253 14.17 -19.34 -5.22
CA ILE A 253 13.07 -18.38 -5.34
C ILE A 253 12.19 -18.43 -4.09
N ARG A 254 11.89 -17.27 -3.51
CA ARG A 254 10.94 -17.19 -2.38
C ARG A 254 9.51 -17.15 -2.89
N VAL A 255 8.67 -18.05 -2.38
CA VAL A 255 7.26 -18.14 -2.82
C VAL A 255 6.32 -17.85 -1.67
N LEU A 256 5.50 -16.82 -1.82
CA LEU A 256 4.33 -16.59 -0.97
C LEU A 256 3.08 -17.13 -1.65
N VAL A 257 2.16 -17.68 -0.86
CA VAL A 257 0.85 -18.11 -1.33
C VAL A 257 -0.22 -17.26 -0.66
N THR A 258 -1.04 -16.60 -1.47
CA THR A 258 -2.25 -15.89 -1.04
C THR A 258 -3.46 -16.52 -1.74
N THR A 259 -4.63 -15.89 -1.66
CA THR A 259 -5.87 -16.36 -2.29
C THR A 259 -6.59 -15.24 -3.01
N ARG A 260 -7.24 -15.55 -4.13
CA ARG A 260 -8.18 -14.64 -4.79
C ARG A 260 -9.44 -14.36 -3.97
N VAL A 261 -9.71 -15.16 -2.92
CA VAL A 261 -10.87 -14.98 -2.07
C VAL A 261 -10.71 -13.68 -1.26
N PRO A 262 -11.59 -12.69 -1.39
CA PRO A 262 -11.36 -11.36 -0.83
C PRO A 262 -11.26 -11.36 0.71
N ASN A 263 -12.00 -12.22 1.38
CA ASN A 263 -12.13 -12.21 2.85
C ASN A 263 -11.73 -13.55 3.47
N GLY A 264 -11.37 -13.49 4.75
CA GLY A 264 -10.97 -14.67 5.54
C GLY A 264 -9.46 -14.88 5.57
N ALA A 265 -9.03 -15.64 6.58
CA ALA A 265 -7.63 -16.01 6.78
C ALA A 265 -7.29 -17.29 6.01
N LEU A 266 -6.26 -17.21 5.17
CA LEU A 266 -5.72 -18.36 4.46
C LEU A 266 -5.09 -19.35 5.43
N ARG A 267 -5.47 -20.62 5.33
CA ARG A 267 -4.86 -21.73 6.06
C ARG A 267 -4.83 -22.96 5.15
N PRO A 268 -3.73 -23.72 5.12
CA PRO A 268 -3.67 -24.96 4.36
C PRO A 268 -4.61 -25.99 5.02
N GLY A 269 -5.79 -26.18 4.45
CA GLY A 269 -6.80 -27.14 4.95
C GLY A 269 -6.95 -28.39 4.10
N TYR A 270 -6.38 -28.39 2.89
CA TYR A 270 -6.50 -29.47 1.92
C TYR A 270 -5.12 -29.88 1.40
N ALA A 271 -5.01 -31.11 0.89
CA ALA A 271 -3.75 -31.67 0.41
C ALA A 271 -3.00 -30.78 -0.62
N PRO A 272 -3.66 -30.12 -1.62
CA PRO A 272 -2.93 -29.28 -2.56
C PRO A 272 -2.25 -28.07 -1.90
N GLY A 273 -2.93 -27.40 -0.98
CA GLY A 273 -2.32 -26.30 -0.22
C GLY A 273 -1.21 -26.79 0.71
N GLN A 274 -1.38 -27.94 1.36
CA GLN A 274 -0.34 -28.53 2.21
C GLN A 274 0.92 -28.89 1.41
N LYS A 275 0.77 -29.47 0.21
CA LYS A 275 1.90 -29.78 -0.67
C LYS A 275 2.75 -28.54 -1.03
N LEU A 276 2.13 -27.36 -1.18
CA LEU A 276 2.87 -26.11 -1.39
C LEU A 276 3.70 -25.73 -0.16
N VAL A 277 3.14 -25.90 1.05
CA VAL A 277 3.86 -25.67 2.31
C VAL A 277 5.01 -26.65 2.47
N ASP A 278 4.78 -27.93 2.18
CA ASP A 278 5.79 -28.98 2.25
C ASP A 278 6.94 -28.72 1.26
N ALA A 279 6.64 -28.10 0.11
CA ALA A 279 7.64 -27.63 -0.86
C ALA A 279 8.39 -26.36 -0.41
N GLY A 280 8.01 -25.74 0.72
CA GLY A 280 8.66 -24.57 1.30
C GLY A 280 7.99 -23.23 0.98
N ALA A 281 6.80 -23.22 0.37
CA ALA A 281 6.06 -21.99 0.14
C ALA A 281 5.43 -21.47 1.45
N VAL A 282 5.41 -20.15 1.64
CA VAL A 282 4.87 -19.53 2.86
C VAL A 282 3.45 -19.04 2.61
N MET A 283 2.50 -19.53 3.39
CA MET A 283 1.10 -19.10 3.33
C MET A 283 0.95 -17.72 3.97
N VAL A 284 0.25 -16.81 3.30
CA VAL A 284 -0.04 -15.44 3.78
C VAL A 284 -1.51 -15.35 4.21
N PRO A 285 -1.80 -15.32 5.52
CA PRO A 285 -3.18 -15.42 6.02
C PRO A 285 -4.12 -14.28 5.58
N ARG A 286 -3.74 -13.02 5.78
CA ARG A 286 -4.64 -11.85 5.71
C ARG A 286 -4.33 -10.96 4.51
N LEU A 287 -3.07 -10.82 4.11
CA LEU A 287 -2.70 -9.98 2.95
C LEU A 287 -3.08 -10.65 1.63
N ARG A 288 -3.48 -9.84 0.65
CA ARG A 288 -3.75 -10.27 -0.73
C ARG A 288 -2.58 -9.98 -1.64
N SER A 289 -2.67 -10.47 -2.86
CA SER A 289 -1.57 -10.51 -3.84
C SER A 289 -0.83 -9.20 -4.00
N ALA A 290 -1.54 -8.08 -4.15
CA ALA A 290 -0.97 -6.73 -4.21
C ALA A 290 -0.04 -6.44 -3.00
N GLN A 291 -0.57 -6.54 -1.79
CA GLN A 291 0.19 -6.28 -0.57
C GLN A 291 1.23 -7.36 -0.22
N ALA A 292 0.96 -8.64 -0.52
CA ALA A 292 1.91 -9.73 -0.33
C ALA A 292 3.15 -9.58 -1.23
N ARG A 293 2.97 -9.04 -2.45
CA ARG A 293 4.07 -8.70 -3.35
C ARG A 293 4.97 -7.63 -2.74
N VAL A 294 4.37 -6.58 -2.20
CA VAL A 294 5.09 -5.50 -1.51
C VAL A 294 5.84 -6.04 -0.29
N LEU A 295 5.19 -6.87 0.53
CA LEU A 295 5.80 -7.50 1.70
C LEU A 295 7.02 -8.33 1.32
N LEU A 296 6.91 -9.19 0.31
CA LEU A 296 8.00 -10.04 -0.15
C LEU A 296 9.15 -9.21 -0.72
N MET A 297 8.85 -8.19 -1.52
CA MET A 297 9.85 -7.28 -2.07
C MET A 297 10.63 -6.56 -0.96
N ALA A 298 9.93 -6.03 0.04
CA ALA A 298 10.55 -5.36 1.17
C ALA A 298 11.40 -6.32 2.00
N ALA A 299 10.88 -7.51 2.36
CA ALA A 299 11.61 -8.51 3.13
C ALA A 299 12.89 -8.98 2.42
N LEU A 300 12.84 -9.18 1.10
CA LEU A 300 14.02 -9.50 0.29
C LEU A 300 15.02 -8.33 0.26
N ALA A 301 14.54 -7.10 0.10
CA ALA A 301 15.39 -5.91 0.04
C ALA A 301 16.07 -5.58 1.39
N THR A 302 15.46 -5.93 2.51
CA THR A 302 16.00 -5.72 3.86
C THR A 302 16.69 -6.95 4.44
N GLY A 303 16.68 -8.09 3.75
CA GLY A 303 17.21 -9.36 4.25
C GLY A 303 16.46 -9.89 5.48
N SER A 304 15.18 -9.52 5.64
CA SER A 304 14.37 -9.93 6.77
C SER A 304 13.93 -11.40 6.65
N ASP A 305 13.79 -12.08 7.78
CA ASP A 305 13.24 -13.43 7.82
C ASP A 305 11.77 -13.45 7.39
N LEU A 306 11.48 -14.09 6.25
CA LEU A 306 10.17 -14.02 5.61
C LEU A 306 9.06 -14.64 6.47
N ILE A 307 9.36 -15.72 7.20
CA ILE A 307 8.38 -16.40 8.06
C ILE A 307 7.98 -15.47 9.22
N SER A 308 8.95 -14.93 9.94
CA SER A 308 8.72 -13.98 11.05
C SER A 308 7.94 -12.74 10.59
N VAL A 309 8.24 -12.24 9.39
CA VAL A 309 7.55 -11.08 8.80
C VAL A 309 6.08 -11.40 8.49
N VAL A 310 5.81 -12.57 7.91
CA VAL A 310 4.44 -13.04 7.61
C VAL A 310 3.67 -13.33 8.89
N GLU A 311 4.28 -13.90 9.94
CA GLU A 311 3.57 -14.11 11.21
C GLU A 311 3.11 -12.80 11.84
N ARG A 312 3.92 -11.74 11.74
CA ARG A 312 3.62 -10.42 12.29
C ARG A 312 2.57 -9.65 11.47
N LEU A 313 2.68 -9.67 10.14
CA LEU A 313 1.94 -8.75 9.25
C LEU A 313 0.95 -9.46 8.31
N GLY A 314 1.12 -10.77 8.14
CA GLY A 314 0.38 -11.67 7.27
C GLY A 314 -0.80 -12.33 7.96
#